data_AF-A0A5R9G3J5-F1
#
_entry.id   AF-A0A5R9G3J5-F1
#
_cell.length_a   1.000
_cell.length_b   1.000
_cell.length_c   1.000
_cell.angle_alpha   90.00
_cell.angle_beta   90.00
_cell.angle_gamma   90.00
#
_symmetry.space_group_name_H-M   'P 1'
#
loop_
_entity.id
_entity.type
_entity.pdbx_description
1 polymer ?
#
loop_
_entity_poly.entity_id
_entity_poly.type
_entity_poly.pdbx_seq_one_letter_code
_entity_poly.pdbx_strand_id
1 'polypeptide(L)'
;MARVDDQVLSSAMGFIHLYGDKRLPVPGVAGVVATALTTVAAVFAGSTTAVASGAVALVLLIVWLVIYGRVSAPVNKRLTAAAVAGTTAQGARQLQLTWDSVINVRVVLQGLALCALFSGVAFG
;
A
#
# COMPACT_ATOMS: atom_id res chain seq x y z
N MET A 1 13.42 6.99 11.72
CA MET A 1 14.22 5.86 12.22
C MET A 1 15.74 6.05 12.17
N ALA A 2 16.29 7.07 11.49
CA ALA A 2 17.75 7.20 11.35
C ALA A 2 18.55 7.30 12.67
N ARG A 3 17.96 7.90 13.73
CA ARG A 3 18.68 8.22 14.98
C ARG A 3 18.48 7.26 16.14
N VAL A 4 17.56 6.29 16.04
CA VAL A 4 17.36 5.28 17.10
C VAL A 4 18.34 4.14 16.89
N ASP A 5 18.62 3.29 17.88
CA ASP A 5 19.39 2.07 17.67
C ASP A 5 18.57 0.97 16.95
N ASP A 6 19.23 -0.13 16.61
CA ASP A 6 18.61 -1.22 15.84
C ASP A 6 17.58 -2.01 16.64
N GLN A 7 17.70 -2.05 17.98
CA GLN A 7 16.74 -2.70 18.86
C GLN A 7 15.42 -1.92 18.88
N VAL A 8 15.49 -0.60 19.08
CA VAL A 8 14.35 0.31 19.04
C VAL A 8 13.72 0.31 17.65
N LEU A 9 14.53 0.34 16.58
CA LEU A 9 14.03 0.25 15.21
C LEU A 9 13.25 -1.06 14.99
N SER A 10 13.85 -2.19 15.35
CA SER A 10 13.26 -3.52 15.13
C SER A 10 11.93 -3.65 15.86
N SER A 11 11.89 -3.25 17.13
CA SER A 11 10.67 -3.29 17.95
C SER A 11 9.59 -2.36 17.40
N ALA A 12 9.91 -1.08 17.21
CA ALA A 12 8.92 -0.09 16.78
C ALA A 12 8.37 -0.39 15.38
N MET A 13 9.24 -0.67 14.40
CA MET A 13 8.81 -0.96 13.04
C MET A 13 8.13 -2.32 12.94
N GLY A 14 8.63 -3.34 13.65
CA GLY A 14 7.98 -4.65 13.69
C GLY A 14 6.55 -4.58 14.22
N PHE A 15 6.29 -3.84 15.30
CA PHE A 15 4.92 -3.69 15.80
C PHE A 15 4.05 -2.80 14.91
N ILE A 16 4.59 -1.72 14.33
CA ILE A 16 3.87 -0.90 13.35
C ILE A 16 3.44 -1.76 12.15
N HIS A 17 4.34 -2.61 11.64
CA HIS A 17 4.02 -3.53 10.56
C HIS A 17 3.04 -4.61 10.98
N LEU A 18 3.17 -5.21 12.17
CA LEU A 18 2.23 -6.19 12.70
C LEU A 18 0.79 -5.65 12.72
N TYR A 19 0.59 -4.46 13.28
CA TYR A 19 -0.73 -3.88 13.39
C TYR A 19 -1.22 -3.30 12.06
N GLY A 20 -0.33 -2.77 11.24
CA GLY A 20 -0.62 -2.33 9.88
C GLY A 20 -1.14 -3.49 9.03
N ASP A 21 -0.40 -4.60 8.98
CA ASP A 21 -0.72 -5.78 8.18
C ASP A 21 -2.01 -6.48 8.67
N LYS A 22 -2.39 -6.31 9.93
CA LYS A 22 -3.67 -6.81 10.46
C LYS A 22 -4.87 -5.92 10.10
N ARG A 23 -4.69 -4.59 10.06
CA ARG A 23 -5.80 -3.63 9.95
C ARG A 23 -6.05 -3.16 8.52
N LEU A 24 -4.99 -2.98 7.74
CA LEU A 24 -5.06 -2.34 6.43
C LEU A 24 -5.56 -3.23 5.27
N PRO A 25 -5.49 -4.58 5.30
CA PRO A 25 -6.04 -5.38 4.21
C PRO A 25 -7.53 -5.15 3.97
N VAL A 26 -8.33 -4.94 5.04
CA VAL A 26 -9.78 -4.75 4.92
C VAL A 26 -10.12 -3.50 4.09
N PRO A 27 -9.71 -2.28 4.48
CA PRO A 27 -9.99 -1.09 3.68
C PRO A 27 -9.28 -1.13 2.31
N GLY A 28 -8.11 -1.77 2.21
CA GLY A 28 -7.38 -1.91 0.95
C GLY A 28 -8.14 -2.76 -0.09
N VAL A 29 -8.56 -3.97 0.29
CA VAL A 29 -9.34 -4.86 -0.59
C VAL A 29 -10.69 -4.25 -0.90
N ALA A 30 -11.37 -3.68 0.09
CA ALA A 30 -12.64 -2.99 -0.13
C ALA A 30 -12.51 -1.85 -1.15
N GLY A 31 -11.45 -1.04 -1.06
CA GLY A 31 -11.19 0.04 -2.01
C GLY A 31 -10.96 -0.45 -3.44
N VAL A 32 -10.21 -1.53 -3.63
CA VAL A 32 -9.97 -2.12 -4.97
C VAL A 32 -11.27 -2.70 -5.54
N VAL A 33 -12.04 -3.44 -4.74
CA VAL A 33 -13.33 -4.00 -5.16
C VAL A 33 -14.31 -2.88 -5.51
N ALA A 34 -14.42 -1.85 -4.69
CA ALA A 34 -15.28 -0.70 -4.95
C ALA A 34 -14.87 0.03 -6.23
N THR A 35 -13.57 0.20 -6.48
CA THR A 35 -13.04 0.79 -7.73
C THR A 35 -13.46 -0.05 -8.94
N ALA A 36 -13.35 -1.38 -8.86
CA ALA A 36 -13.74 -2.28 -9.94
C ALA A 36 -15.25 -2.20 -10.23
N LEU A 37 -16.08 -2.27 -9.18
CA LEU A 37 -17.53 -2.17 -9.31
C LEU A 37 -17.96 -0.82 -9.89
N THR A 38 -17.33 0.28 -9.45
CA THR A 38 -17.61 1.63 -9.98
C THR A 38 -17.25 1.73 -11.45
N THR A 39 -16.12 1.13 -11.86
CA THR A 39 -15.69 1.10 -13.26
C THR A 39 -16.68 0.31 -14.12
N VAL A 40 -17.16 -0.83 -13.63
CA VAL A 40 -18.18 -1.63 -14.32
C VAL A 40 -19.52 -0.87 -14.42
N ALA A 41 -19.95 -0.21 -13.34
CA ALA A 41 -21.16 0.60 -13.36
C ALA A 41 -21.08 1.74 -14.39
N ALA A 42 -19.92 2.38 -14.53
CA ALA A 42 -19.69 3.43 -15.52
C ALA A 42 -19.86 2.94 -16.98
N VAL A 43 -19.54 1.67 -17.26
CA VAL A 43 -19.80 1.06 -18.59
C VAL A 43 -21.30 1.03 -18.87
N PHE A 44 -22.11 0.58 -17.91
CA PHE A 44 -23.56 0.54 -18.07
C PHE A 44 -24.20 1.94 -18.14
N ALA A 45 -23.56 2.93 -17.52
CA ALA A 45 -23.98 4.33 -17.60
C ALA A 45 -23.55 5.03 -18.91
N GLY A 46 -22.73 4.40 -19.74
CA GLY A 46 -22.24 4.98 -21.00
C GLY A 46 -21.19 6.08 -20.83
N SER A 47 -20.61 6.23 -19.64
CA SER A 47 -19.62 7.29 -19.35
C SER A 47 -18.21 6.86 -19.72
N THR A 48 -17.73 7.27 -20.89
CA THR A 48 -16.36 6.96 -21.34
C THR A 48 -15.30 7.54 -20.40
N THR A 49 -15.52 8.74 -19.86
CA THR A 49 -14.60 9.38 -18.92
C THR A 49 -14.49 8.60 -17.62
N ALA A 50 -15.62 8.22 -17.01
CA ALA A 50 -15.61 7.46 -15.76
C ALA A 50 -15.00 6.05 -15.95
N VAL A 51 -15.24 5.40 -17.09
CA VAL A 51 -14.60 4.11 -17.43
C VAL A 51 -13.08 4.25 -17.54
N ALA A 52 -12.59 5.26 -18.27
CA ALA A 52 -11.16 5.48 -18.44
C ALA A 52 -10.47 5.80 -17.11
N SER A 53 -11.07 6.70 -16.33
CA SER A 53 -10.62 7.05 -14.97
C SER A 53 -10.57 5.86 -14.03
N GLY A 54 -11.63 5.04 -14.01
CA GLY A 54 -11.71 3.83 -13.19
C GLY A 54 -10.66 2.78 -13.58
N ALA A 55 -10.45 2.57 -14.89
CA ALA A 55 -9.42 1.66 -15.40
C ALA A 55 -8.00 2.11 -15.00
N VAL A 56 -7.70 3.41 -15.10
CA VAL A 56 -6.41 3.97 -14.65
C VAL A 56 -6.23 3.76 -13.15
N ALA A 57 -7.25 4.05 -12.34
CA ALA A 57 -7.20 3.83 -10.90
C ALA A 57 -6.94 2.37 -10.55
N LEU A 58 -7.59 1.41 -11.23
CA LEU A 58 -7.36 -0.02 -11.03
C LEU A 58 -5.91 -0.42 -11.32
N VAL A 59 -5.35 0.03 -12.45
CA VAL A 59 -3.95 -0.27 -12.80
C VAL A 59 -3.00 0.26 -11.72
N LEU A 60 -3.19 1.50 -11.27
CA LEU A 60 -2.38 2.11 -10.22
C LEU A 60 -2.45 1.32 -8.90
N LEU A 61 -3.65 0.90 -8.50
CA LEU A 61 -3.85 0.08 -7.29
C LEU A 61 -3.24 -1.32 -7.43
N ILE A 62 -3.31 -1.95 -8.62
CA ILE A 62 -2.66 -3.23 -8.88
C ILE A 62 -1.14 -3.09 -8.77
N VAL A 63 -0.54 -2.07 -9.39
CA VAL A 63 0.90 -1.81 -9.28
C VAL A 63 1.29 -1.56 -7.83
N TRP A 64 0.49 -0.78 -7.09
CA TRP A 64 0.68 -0.57 -5.65
C TRP A 64 0.68 -1.88 -4.86
N LEU A 65 -0.25 -2.79 -5.15
CA LEU A 65 -0.36 -4.10 -4.49
C LEU A 65 0.83 -5.00 -4.83
N VAL A 66 1.31 -4.97 -6.08
CA VAL A 66 2.50 -5.72 -6.48
C VAL A 66 3.72 -5.23 -5.71
N ILE A 67 3.93 -3.92 -5.58
CA ILE A 67 5.04 -3.36 -4.80
C ILE A 67 4.92 -3.78 -3.33
N TYR A 68 3.72 -3.68 -2.75
CA TYR A 68 3.49 -4.13 -1.38
C TYR A 68 3.83 -5.62 -1.21
N GLY A 69 3.28 -6.50 -2.06
CA GLY A 69 3.46 -7.93 -1.95
C GLY A 69 4.90 -8.40 -2.20
N ARG A 70 5.62 -7.72 -3.09
CA ARG A 70 6.99 -8.10 -3.47
C ARG A 70 8.08 -7.50 -2.58
N VAL A 71 7.85 -6.31 -2.00
CA VAL A 71 8.88 -5.58 -1.25
C VAL A 71 8.47 -5.36 0.19
N SER A 72 7.35 -4.68 0.43
CA SER A 72 6.96 -4.28 1.80
C SER A 72 6.59 -5.49 2.66
N ALA A 73 5.74 -6.40 2.18
CA ALA A 73 5.25 -7.53 2.97
C ALA A 73 6.37 -8.48 3.44
N PRO A 74 7.37 -8.85 2.63
CA PRO A 74 8.53 -9.61 3.10
C PRO A 74 9.33 -8.89 4.19
N VAL A 75 9.55 -7.58 4.06
CA VAL A 75 10.26 -6.78 5.06
C VAL A 75 9.45 -6.69 6.36
N ASN A 76 8.16 -6.37 6.25
CA ASN A 76 7.21 -6.31 7.36
C ASN A 76 7.24 -7.60 8.18
N LYS A 77 7.20 -8.76 7.52
CA LYS A 77 7.25 -10.08 8.17
C LYS A 77 8.55 -10.28 8.97
N ARG A 78 9.70 -9.91 8.42
CA ARG A 78 11.01 -10.07 9.10
C ARG A 78 11.12 -9.18 10.33
N LEU A 79 10.75 -7.90 10.21
CA LEU A 79 10.75 -6.95 11.33
C LEU A 79 9.72 -7.36 12.40
N THR A 80 8.53 -7.80 11.97
CA THR A 80 7.48 -8.32 12.87
C THR A 80 7.95 -9.53 13.65
N ALA A 81 8.59 -10.51 12.98
CA ALA A 81 9.08 -11.71 13.64
C ALA A 81 10.12 -11.39 14.73
N ALA A 82 11.05 -10.48 14.44
CA ALA A 82 12.04 -10.03 15.42
C ALA A 82 11.39 -9.30 16.60
N ALA A 83 10.47 -8.37 16.34
CA ALA A 83 9.75 -7.63 17.39
C ALA A 83 8.93 -8.55 18.30
N VAL A 84 8.19 -9.51 17.73
CA VAL A 84 7.40 -10.50 18.50
C VAL A 84 8.31 -11.42 19.32
N ALA A 85 9.48 -11.77 18.80
CA ALA A 85 10.49 -12.56 19.53
C ALA A 85 11.27 -11.74 20.58
N GLY A 86 11.08 -10.42 20.65
CA GLY A 86 11.86 -9.54 21.52
C GLY A 86 13.34 -9.43 21.12
N THR A 87 13.67 -9.67 19.85
CA THR A 87 15.05 -9.65 19.34
C THR A 87 15.27 -8.50 18.35
N THR A 88 16.53 -8.17 18.12
CA THR A 88 16.94 -7.23 17.07
C THR A 88 16.99 -7.96 15.73
N ALA A 89 16.32 -7.43 14.71
CA ALA A 89 16.33 -8.03 13.39
C ALA A 89 17.73 -7.98 12.77
N GLN A 90 18.17 -9.09 12.18
CA GLN A 90 19.42 -9.12 11.44
C GLN A 90 19.35 -8.15 10.25
N GLY A 91 20.29 -7.20 10.18
CA GLY A 91 20.29 -6.18 9.15
C GLY A 91 19.09 -5.23 9.24
N ALA A 92 18.62 -4.91 10.46
CA ALA A 92 17.47 -4.04 10.72
C ALA A 92 17.48 -2.76 9.86
N ARG A 93 18.64 -2.12 9.70
CA ARG A 93 18.79 -0.94 8.84
C ARG A 93 18.57 -1.21 7.37
N GLN A 94 19.11 -2.31 6.85
CA GLN A 94 18.96 -2.65 5.45
C GLN A 94 17.51 -3.04 5.14
N LEU A 95 16.85 -3.72 6.06
CA LEU A 95 15.41 -3.99 5.99
C LEU A 95 14.63 -2.66 5.94
N GLN A 96 14.91 -1.74 6.87
CA GLN A 96 14.23 -0.44 6.88
C GLN A 96 14.47 0.36 5.59
N LEU A 97 15.72 0.42 5.10
CA LEU A 97 16.05 1.10 3.85
C LEU A 97 15.33 0.49 2.64
N THR A 98 15.20 -0.84 2.62
CA THR A 98 14.44 -1.53 1.57
C THR A 98 12.97 -1.13 1.61
N TRP A 99 12.38 -1.03 2.80
CA TRP A 99 11.00 -0.57 2.96
C TRP A 99 10.83 0.92 2.59
N ASP A 100 11.73 1.77 3.06
CA ASP A 100 11.73 3.22 2.80
C ASP A 100 11.91 3.52 1.30
N SER A 101 12.59 2.65 0.54
CA SER A 101 12.80 2.87 -0.90
C SER A 101 11.51 2.87 -1.72
N VAL A 102 10.44 2.24 -1.22
CA VAL A 102 9.16 2.09 -1.95
C VAL A 102 8.00 2.90 -1.39
N ILE A 103 8.14 3.51 -0.20
CA ILE A 103 7.00 4.20 0.44
C ILE A 103 6.51 5.39 -0.38
N ASN A 104 7.41 6.22 -0.90
CA ASN A 104 7.04 7.38 -1.70
C ASN A 104 6.33 6.97 -2.99
N VAL A 105 6.82 5.94 -3.67
CA VAL A 105 6.17 5.40 -4.87
C VAL A 105 4.76 4.92 -4.55
N ARG A 106 4.59 4.19 -3.44
CA ARG A 106 3.27 3.73 -2.99
C ARG A 106 2.33 4.87 -2.64
N VAL A 107 2.81 5.92 -1.98
CA VAL A 107 2.00 7.11 -1.68
C VAL A 107 1.57 7.81 -2.97
N VAL A 108 2.47 7.99 -3.93
CA VAL A 108 2.17 8.61 -5.23
C VAL A 108 1.15 7.79 -6.01
N LEU A 109 1.32 6.47 -6.12
CA LEU A 109 0.37 5.60 -6.81
C LEU A 109 -1.03 5.68 -6.19
N GLN A 110 -1.12 5.69 -4.85
CA GLN A 110 -2.39 5.83 -4.16
C GLN A 110 -3.04 7.21 -4.41
N GLY A 111 -2.25 8.28 -4.36
CA GLY A 111 -2.72 9.64 -4.65
C GLY A 111 -3.22 9.79 -6.08
N LEU A 112 -2.49 9.26 -7.06
CA LEU A 112 -2.91 9.26 -8.46
C LEU A 112 -4.18 8.43 -8.69
N ALA A 113 -4.34 7.31 -8.00
CA ALA A 113 -5.57 6.51 -8.07
C ALA A 113 -6.78 7.31 -7.57
N LEU A 114 -6.63 8.06 -6.47
CA LEU A 114 -7.67 8.96 -5.97
C LEU A 114 -7.97 10.10 -6.95
N CYS A 115 -6.95 10.74 -7.51
CA CYS A 115 -7.13 11.78 -8.53
C CYS A 115 -7.87 11.25 -9.76
N ALA A 116 -7.52 10.05 -10.24
CA ALA A 116 -8.20 9.43 -11.37
C ALA A 116 -9.69 9.18 -11.06
N LEU A 117 -9.99 8.61 -9.88
CA LEU A 117 -11.36 8.40 -9.41
C LEU A 117 -12.15 9.71 -9.31
N PHE A 118 -11.58 10.76 -8.72
CA PHE A 118 -12.25 12.05 -8.61
C PHE A 118 -12.50 12.71 -9.97
N SER A 119 -11.57 12.59 -10.92
CA SER A 119 -11.81 13.04 -12.30
C SER A 119 -12.96 12.28 -12.95
N GLY A 120 -13.08 10.97 -12.68
CA GLY A 120 -14.20 10.16 -13.19
C GLY A 120 -15.56 10.59 -12.65
N VAL A 121 -15.62 11.08 -11.41
CA VAL A 121 -16.84 11.63 -10.80
C VAL A 121 -17.11 13.07 -11.28
N ALA A 122 -16.07 13.88 -11.43
CA ALA A 122 -16.21 15.29 -11.77
C ALA A 122 -16.56 15.54 -13.25
N PHE A 123 -16.16 14.63 -14.14
CA PHE A 123 -16.24 14.81 -15.60
C PHE A 123 -16.87 13.62 -16.34
N GLY A 124 -17.41 12.65 -15.60
CA GLY A 124 -18.03 11.44 -16.15
C GLY A 124 -19.54 11.41 -15.98
#